data_AF-A0A453JM12-F1
#
_entry.id   AF-A0A453JM12-F1
#
_cell.length_a   1.000
_cell.length_b   1.000
_cell.length_c   1.000
_cell.angle_alpha   90.00
_cell.angle_beta   90.00
_cell.angle_gamma   90.00
#
_symmetry.space_group_name_H-M   'P 1'
#
loop_
_entity.id
_entity.type
_entity.pdbx_description
1 polymer ?
#
loop_
_entity_poly.entity_id
_entity_poly.type
_entity_poly.pdbx_seq_one_letter_code
_entity_poly.pdbx_strand_id
1 'polypeptide(L)'
;QDRMVTRSQAVDRKTDPLLERSGVVGEKIEDDTRALVKVLTEEVADDSDSIMIVAIVGVGGIGKTTLSKKVFNDEAIQGKFAKKIWLSITQVFNEVELLRTAITAANGNLPGSRGGSQDKVLLVPALADA
;
A
#
# COMPACT_ATOMS: atom_id res chain seq x y z
N GLN A 1 -31.91 -19.71 -26.64
CA GLN A 1 -31.61 -18.30 -26.29
C GLN A 1 -30.75 -18.34 -25.04
N ASP A 2 -29.44 -18.50 -25.21
CA ASP A 2 -28.48 -18.45 -24.12
C ASP A 2 -28.28 -16.99 -23.71
N ARG A 3 -28.81 -16.63 -22.54
CA ARG A 3 -28.61 -15.32 -21.95
C ARG A 3 -27.20 -15.28 -21.39
N MET A 4 -26.26 -14.82 -22.22
CA MET A 4 -24.93 -14.39 -21.81
C MET A 4 -25.09 -13.40 -20.65
N VAL A 5 -24.88 -13.87 -19.43
CA VAL A 5 -24.75 -12.99 -18.27
C VAL A 5 -23.40 -12.34 -18.45
N THR A 6 -23.40 -11.20 -19.14
CA THR A 6 -22.26 -10.29 -19.21
C THR A 6 -21.84 -10.05 -17.78
N ARG A 7 -20.69 -10.63 -17.40
CA ARG A 7 -20.06 -10.46 -16.10
C ARG A 7 -19.98 -8.97 -15.85
N SER A 8 -20.84 -8.48 -14.97
CA SER A 8 -20.94 -7.08 -14.61
C SER A 8 -19.54 -6.54 -14.38
N GLN A 9 -19.27 -5.38 -14.97
CA GLN A 9 -18.03 -4.59 -14.89
C GLN A 9 -17.24 -4.94 -13.63
N ALA A 10 -15.96 -5.30 -13.80
CA ALA A 10 -15.04 -5.41 -12.69
C ALA A 10 -15.09 -4.11 -11.89
N VAL A 11 -15.85 -4.12 -10.79
CA VAL A 11 -15.89 -3.03 -9.82
C VAL A 11 -14.43 -2.77 -9.47
N ASP A 12 -13.98 -1.53 -9.67
CA ASP A 12 -12.60 -1.11 -9.43
C ASP A 12 -12.21 -1.55 -8.01
N ARG A 13 -11.45 -2.66 -7.88
CA ARG A 13 -11.10 -3.28 -6.59
C ARG A 13 -9.98 -2.51 -5.90
N LYS A 14 -10.04 -1.20 -5.96
CA LYS A 14 -9.10 -0.32 -5.27
C LYS A 14 -9.34 -0.39 -3.77
N THR A 15 -8.26 -0.19 -3.04
CA THR A 15 -8.23 -0.18 -1.59
C THR A 15 -7.66 1.14 -1.13
N ASP A 16 -8.22 1.66 -0.05
CA ASP A 16 -7.76 2.84 0.66
C ASP A 16 -7.24 2.43 2.06
N PRO A 17 -6.45 3.28 2.74
CA PRO A 17 -5.92 2.93 4.06
C PRO A 17 -6.95 2.99 5.19
N LEU A 18 -8.17 3.49 4.97
CA LEU A 18 -9.16 3.65 6.04
C LEU A 18 -9.58 2.28 6.57
N LEU A 19 -9.61 2.18 7.90
CA LEU A 19 -10.02 0.98 8.60
C LEU A 19 -11.18 1.31 9.54
N GLU A 20 -12.33 0.68 9.28
CA GLU A 20 -13.43 0.65 10.23
C GLU A 20 -13.12 -0.35 11.34
N ARG A 21 -12.54 0.14 12.45
CA ARG A 21 -12.04 -0.69 13.55
C ARG A 21 -13.13 -1.58 14.19
N SER A 22 -14.36 -1.09 14.27
CA SER A 22 -15.53 -1.83 14.78
C SER A 22 -15.86 -3.08 13.98
N GLY A 23 -15.51 -3.12 12.69
CA GLY A 23 -15.77 -4.26 11.81
C GLY A 23 -14.72 -5.36 11.85
N VAL A 24 -13.64 -5.19 12.63
CA VAL A 24 -12.53 -6.16 12.69
C VAL A 24 -12.54 -6.89 14.02
N VAL A 25 -12.70 -8.20 13.98
CA VAL A 25 -12.74 -9.08 15.16
C VAL A 25 -11.92 -10.34 14.94
N GLY A 26 -11.47 -10.96 16.04
CA GLY A 26 -10.81 -12.27 16.05
C GLY A 26 -9.42 -12.24 16.66
N GLU A 27 -9.12 -13.20 17.53
CA GLU A 27 -7.85 -13.26 18.27
C GLU A 27 -6.63 -13.35 17.33
N LYS A 28 -6.72 -14.23 16.32
CA LYS A 28 -5.63 -14.42 15.36
C LYS A 28 -5.23 -13.13 14.62
N ILE A 29 -6.20 -12.28 14.24
CA ILE A 29 -5.85 -11.02 13.55
C ILE A 29 -5.21 -10.02 14.52
N GLU A 30 -5.56 -10.05 15.80
CA GLU A 30 -4.87 -9.26 16.82
C GLU A 30 -3.42 -9.74 17.02
N ASP A 31 -3.22 -11.06 17.14
CA ASP A 31 -1.89 -11.66 17.28
C ASP A 31 -1.00 -11.37 16.07
N ASP A 32 -1.51 -11.63 14.86
CA ASP A 32 -0.79 -11.40 13.61
C ASP A 32 -0.45 -9.90 13.46
N THR A 33 -1.34 -8.99 13.89
CA THR A 33 -1.06 -7.54 13.90
C THR A 33 0.10 -7.22 14.83
N ARG A 34 0.05 -7.69 16.08
CA ARG A 34 1.13 -7.43 17.06
C ARG A 34 2.46 -7.98 16.59
N ALA A 35 2.48 -9.19 16.03
CA ALA A 35 3.70 -9.82 15.52
C ALA A 35 4.31 -9.01 14.37
N LEU A 36 3.49 -8.57 13.41
CA LEU A 36 3.97 -7.77 12.28
C LEU A 36 4.43 -6.37 12.69
N VAL A 37 3.72 -5.72 13.60
CA VAL A 37 4.13 -4.42 14.15
C VAL A 37 5.50 -4.55 14.81
N LYS A 38 5.69 -5.57 15.65
CA LYS A 38 6.95 -5.84 16.33
C LYS A 38 8.11 -5.98 15.34
N VAL A 39 7.97 -6.82 14.32
CA VAL A 39 8.98 -7.01 13.26
C VAL A 39 9.32 -5.67 12.59
N LEU A 40 8.31 -4.90 12.20
CA LEU A 40 8.50 -3.62 11.52
C LEU A 40 9.10 -2.52 12.39
N THR A 41 8.98 -2.60 13.72
CA THR A 41 9.50 -1.57 14.63
C THR A 41 10.84 -1.93 15.30
N GLU A 42 11.09 -3.23 15.53
CA GLU A 42 12.24 -3.73 16.29
C GLU A 42 13.32 -4.37 15.41
N GLU A 43 12.96 -5.02 14.30
CA GLU A 43 13.94 -5.72 13.43
C GLU A 43 14.44 -4.86 12.27
N VAL A 44 13.83 -3.69 12.05
CA VAL A 44 14.39 -2.68 11.15
C VAL A 44 15.62 -2.10 11.85
N ALA A 45 16.78 -2.67 11.52
CA ALA A 45 18.08 -2.22 12.02
C ALA A 45 18.27 -0.73 11.68
N ASP A 46 18.89 0.04 12.58
CA ASP A 46 19.28 1.44 12.38
C ASP A 46 20.36 1.62 11.29
N ASP A 47 20.59 0.60 10.46
CA ASP A 47 21.47 0.70 9.30
C ASP A 47 20.68 1.33 8.15
N SER A 48 21.06 2.57 7.80
CA SER A 48 20.29 3.49 6.96
C SER A 48 19.98 2.98 5.55
N ASP A 49 20.65 1.91 5.14
CA ASP A 49 20.62 1.40 3.76
C ASP A 49 19.89 0.05 3.62
N SER A 50 19.38 -0.51 4.72
CA SER A 50 18.71 -1.82 4.70
C SER A 50 17.21 -1.69 4.34
N ILE A 51 16.77 -2.43 3.32
CA ILE A 51 15.36 -2.49 2.90
C ILE A 51 14.73 -3.79 3.42
N MET A 52 13.69 -3.66 4.26
CA MET A 52 12.87 -4.79 4.72
C MET A 52 11.64 -4.97 3.84
N ILE A 53 11.36 -6.20 3.41
CA ILE A 53 10.18 -6.56 2.64
C ILE A 53 9.39 -7.64 3.38
N VAL A 54 8.10 -7.38 3.60
CA VAL A 54 7.17 -8.33 4.23
C VAL A 54 6.02 -8.63 3.26
N ALA A 55 5.77 -9.92 3.00
CA ALA A 55 4.70 -10.38 2.12
C ALA A 55 3.62 -11.12 2.91
N ILE A 56 2.36 -10.68 2.77
CA ILE A 56 1.18 -11.37 3.34
C ILE A 56 0.51 -12.18 2.23
N VAL A 57 0.56 -13.51 2.33
CA VAL A 57 0.03 -14.45 1.34
C VAL A 57 -1.11 -15.28 1.90
N GLY A 58 -2.01 -15.77 1.03
CA GLY A 58 -3.14 -16.59 1.44
C GLY A 58 -4.33 -16.52 0.48
N VAL A 59 -5.33 -17.36 0.72
CA VAL A 59 -6.52 -17.50 -0.13
C VAL A 59 -7.35 -16.20 -0.22
N GLY A 60 -8.20 -16.10 -1.23
CA GLY A 60 -9.12 -14.98 -1.39
C GLY A 60 -10.08 -14.85 -0.20
N GLY A 61 -10.37 -13.63 0.24
CA GLY A 61 -11.32 -13.38 1.33
C GLY A 61 -10.80 -13.63 2.76
N ILE A 62 -9.58 -14.15 2.93
CA ILE A 62 -9.03 -14.47 4.27
C ILE A 62 -8.69 -13.24 5.15
N GLY A 63 -8.80 -12.03 4.61
CA GLY A 63 -8.52 -10.79 5.38
C GLY A 63 -7.10 -10.22 5.24
N LYS A 64 -6.34 -10.59 4.20
CA LYS A 64 -4.97 -10.05 3.98
C LYS A 64 -4.91 -8.52 4.01
N THR A 65 -5.75 -7.88 3.19
CA THR A 65 -5.84 -6.42 3.14
C THR A 65 -6.30 -5.83 4.47
N THR A 66 -7.20 -6.53 5.20
CA THR A 66 -7.65 -6.10 6.53
C THR A 66 -6.51 -6.10 7.54
N LEU A 67 -5.68 -7.15 7.55
CA LEU A 67 -4.48 -7.21 8.38
C LEU A 67 -3.50 -6.09 8.02
N SER A 68 -3.21 -5.88 6.72
CA SER A 68 -2.35 -4.78 6.27
C SER A 68 -2.86 -3.41 6.70
N LYS A 69 -4.17 -3.15 6.57
CA LYS A 69 -4.79 -1.91 7.04
C LYS A 69 -4.64 -1.75 8.55
N LYS A 70 -4.78 -2.82 9.32
CA LYS A 70 -4.65 -2.79 10.77
C LYS A 70 -3.24 -2.45 11.22
N VAL A 71 -2.23 -3.10 10.64
CA VAL A 71 -0.80 -2.79 10.85
C VAL A 71 -0.50 -1.35 10.43
N PHE A 72 -0.94 -0.93 9.23
CA PHE A 72 -0.69 0.43 8.73
C PHE A 72 -1.23 1.53 9.65
N ASN A 73 -2.38 1.28 10.30
CA ASN A 73 -3.03 2.22 11.22
C ASN A 73 -2.65 2.02 12.69
N ASP A 74 -1.71 1.13 13.00
CA ASP A 74 -1.21 0.91 14.37
C ASP A 74 -0.43 2.14 14.86
N GLU A 75 -0.54 2.44 16.16
CA GLU A 75 0.09 3.60 16.77
C GLU A 75 1.62 3.48 16.81
N ALA A 76 2.16 2.29 17.04
CA ALA A 76 3.61 2.07 17.06
C ALA A 76 4.21 2.30 15.65
N ILE A 77 3.47 1.89 14.61
CA ILE A 77 3.84 2.16 13.21
C ILE A 77 3.77 3.66 12.90
N GLN A 78 2.78 4.39 13.42
CA GLN A 78 2.71 5.84 13.30
C GLN A 78 3.88 6.56 13.98
N GLY A 79 4.32 6.07 15.14
CA GLY A 79 5.44 6.66 15.88
C GLY A 79 6.81 6.36 15.27
N LYS A 80 6.99 5.19 14.64
CA LYS A 80 8.29 4.76 14.08
C LYS A 80 8.57 5.33 12.69
N PHE A 81 7.57 5.41 11.82
CA PHE A 81 7.77 5.80 10.41
C PHE A 81 7.32 7.24 10.15
N ALA A 82 8.27 8.12 9.77
CA ALA A 82 7.99 9.52 9.46
C ALA A 82 7.02 9.69 8.27
N LYS A 83 7.08 8.77 7.30
CA LYS A 83 6.20 8.75 6.13
C LYS A 83 5.63 7.36 5.93
N LYS A 84 4.35 7.31 5.55
CA LYS A 84 3.64 6.07 5.24
C LYS A 84 2.73 6.32 4.05
N ILE A 85 2.83 5.47 3.04
CA ILE A 85 2.00 5.56 1.84
C ILE A 85 1.21 4.26 1.66
N TRP A 86 -0.02 4.39 1.17
CA TRP A 86 -0.86 3.25 0.79
C TRP A 86 -1.14 3.31 -0.71
N LEU A 87 -0.68 2.30 -1.45
CA LEU A 87 -0.88 2.21 -2.89
C LEU A 87 -1.70 0.95 -3.21
N SER A 88 -2.80 1.15 -3.94
CA SER A 88 -3.62 0.05 -4.45
C SER A 88 -3.40 -0.13 -5.93
N ILE A 89 -2.89 -1.29 -6.32
CA ILE A 89 -2.58 -1.63 -7.70
C ILE A 89 -3.61 -2.65 -8.19
N THR A 90 -4.27 -2.36 -9.31
CA THR A 90 -5.21 -3.28 -9.96
C THR A 90 -4.48 -4.11 -11.03
N GLN A 91 -5.16 -5.10 -11.61
CA GLN A 91 -4.56 -5.98 -12.62
C GLN A 91 -4.08 -5.21 -13.88
N VAL A 92 -4.73 -4.10 -14.20
CA VAL A 92 -4.35 -3.20 -15.28
C VAL A 92 -3.94 -1.88 -14.63
N PHE A 93 -2.65 -1.58 -14.64
CA PHE A 93 -2.11 -0.37 -14.05
C PHE A 93 -1.13 0.32 -15.00
N ASN A 94 -0.98 1.64 -14.84
CA ASN A 94 0.01 2.44 -15.53
C ASN A 94 1.14 2.77 -14.55
N GLU A 95 2.36 2.37 -14.89
CA GLU A 95 3.54 2.59 -14.03
C GLU A 95 3.85 4.08 -13.80
N VAL A 96 3.67 4.93 -14.81
CA VAL A 96 3.93 6.37 -14.69
C VAL A 96 2.92 7.00 -13.74
N GLU A 97 1.64 6.62 -13.85
CA GLU A 97 0.60 7.09 -12.93
C GLU A 97 0.84 6.58 -11.50
N LEU A 98 1.22 5.31 -11.35
CA LEU A 98 1.54 4.72 -10.04
C LEU A 98 2.70 5.47 -9.37
N LEU A 99 3.78 5.76 -10.10
CA LEU A 99 4.92 6.53 -9.58
C LEU A 99 4.50 7.94 -9.17
N ARG A 100 3.67 8.62 -9.98
CA ARG A 100 3.15 9.95 -9.62
C ARG A 100 2.27 9.91 -8.37
N THR A 101 1.42 8.88 -8.23
CA THR A 101 0.62 8.66 -7.03
C THR A 101 1.52 8.41 -5.81
N ALA A 102 2.57 7.61 -5.95
CA ALA A 102 3.53 7.35 -4.89
C ALA A 102 4.25 8.62 -4.42
N ILE A 103 4.79 9.43 -5.35
CA ILE A 103 5.46 10.70 -5.05
C ILE A 103 4.50 11.65 -4.32
N THR A 104 3.28 11.80 -4.84
CA THR A 104 2.26 12.65 -4.21
C THR A 104 1.90 12.17 -2.80
N ALA A 105 1.71 10.86 -2.63
CA ALA A 105 1.38 10.26 -1.33
C ALA A 105 2.53 10.41 -0.31
N ALA A 106 3.78 10.44 -0.77
CA ALA A 106 4.96 10.71 0.04
C ALA A 106 5.20 12.21 0.29
N ASN A 107 4.30 13.10 -0.16
CA ASN A 107 4.45 14.56 -0.12
C ASN A 107 5.68 15.08 -0.91
N GLY A 108 6.15 14.32 -1.90
CA GLY A 108 7.25 14.72 -2.79
C GLY A 108 6.79 15.68 -3.88
N ASN A 109 7.76 16.38 -4.49
CA ASN A 109 7.48 17.34 -5.54
C ASN A 109 7.50 16.66 -6.92
N LEU A 110 6.44 16.84 -7.71
CA LEU A 110 6.39 16.30 -9.07
C LEU A 110 7.24 17.18 -10.01
N PRO A 111 8.11 16.59 -10.85
CA PRO A 111 8.80 17.35 -11.89
C PRO A 111 7.75 17.96 -12.84
N GLY A 112 7.88 19.27 -13.11
CA GLY A 112 6.81 20.15 -13.59
C GLY A 112 5.95 19.61 -14.73
N SER A 113 4.63 19.86 -14.63
CA SER A 113 3.56 19.47 -15.56
C SER A 113 3.61 20.13 -16.95
N ARG A 114 4.81 20.39 -17.51
CA ARG A 114 4.95 20.79 -18.92
C ARG A 114 4.80 19.54 -19.78
N GLY A 115 3.57 19.31 -20.22
CA GLY A 115 3.15 18.53 -21.38
C GLY A 115 4.05 17.35 -21.77
N GLY A 116 3.63 16.15 -21.39
CA GLY A 116 3.92 14.95 -22.17
C GLY A 116 5.11 14.07 -21.77
N SER A 117 5.87 14.39 -20.71
CA SER A 117 6.99 13.50 -20.34
C SER A 117 6.49 12.26 -19.58
N GLN A 118 6.39 11.15 -20.32
CA GLN A 118 6.05 9.80 -19.85
C GLN A 118 7.26 9.09 -19.18
N ASP A 119 8.28 9.85 -18.79
CA ASP A 119 9.60 9.30 -18.54
C ASP A 119 9.75 8.88 -17.07
N LYS A 120 9.65 7.58 -16.84
CA LYS A 120 10.00 6.92 -15.56
C LYS A 120 11.36 7.38 -15.03
N VAL A 121 12.29 7.75 -15.93
CA VAL A 121 13.63 8.27 -15.65
C VAL A 121 13.61 9.51 -14.74
N LEU A 122 12.58 10.36 -14.84
CA LEU A 122 12.46 11.56 -14.01
C LEU A 122 11.69 11.31 -12.71
N LEU A 123 10.82 10.29 -12.69
CA LEU A 123 9.97 10.00 -11.54
C LEU A 123 10.67 9.13 -10.49
N VAL A 124 11.57 8.24 -10.90
CA VAL A 124 12.31 7.40 -9.94
C VAL A 124 13.17 8.24 -8.98
N PRO A 125 13.98 9.21 -9.45
CA PRO A 125 14.72 10.10 -8.55
C PRO A 125 13.79 10.94 -7.68
N ALA A 126 12.71 11.48 -8.25
CA ALA A 126 11.75 12.28 -7.51
C ALA A 126 11.05 11.52 -6.37
N LEU A 127 10.91 10.20 -6.49
CA LEU A 127 10.41 9.33 -5.41
C LEU A 127 11.47 9.05 -4.36
N ALA A 128 12.75 8.91 -4.75
CA ALA A 128 13.86 8.73 -3.81
C ALA A 128 14.08 9.99 -2.95
N ASP A 129 13.84 11.17 -3.54
CA ASP A 129 13.95 12.48 -2.87
C ASP A 129 12.68 12.89 -2.11
N ALA A 130 11.59 12.12 -2.23
CA ALA A 130 10.27 12.47 -1.68
C ALA A 130 10.26 12.38 -0.17
#